data_AF-A0A2D6KAT1-F1
#
_entry.id   AF-A0A2D6KAT1-F1
#
_cell.length_a   1.000
_cell.length_b   1.000
_cell.length_c   1.000
_cell.angle_alpha   90.00
_cell.angle_beta   90.00
_cell.angle_gamma   90.00
#
_symmetry.space_group_name_H-M   'P 1'
#
loop_
_entity.id
_entity.type
_entity.pdbx_description
1 polymer ?
#
loop_
_entity_poly.entity_id
_entity_poly.type
_entity_poly.pdbx_seq_one_letter_code
_entity_poly.pdbx_strand_id
1 'polypeptide(L)' 'MHGMSTVLEVIVDRLRLDQKEHFLNLFQECYGDHIAKQTRRRFEWQYFMNPYRSDIERDERLNIYVASIDGKIVGCMG' A
#
# COMPACT_ATOMS: atom_id res chain seq x y z
N MET A 1 8.06 17.51 33.50
CA MET A 1 7.00 17.16 32.54
C MET A 1 7.44 15.89 31.82
N HIS A 2 6.95 14.72 32.23
CA HIS A 2 7.20 13.48 31.49
C HIS A 2 6.29 13.50 30.26
N GLY A 3 6.89 13.57 29.07
CA GLY A 3 6.17 13.43 27.81
C GLY A 3 5.52 12.06 27.78
N MET A 4 4.20 12.02 27.82
CA MET A 4 3.45 10.79 27.57
C MET A 4 3.77 10.37 26.13
N SER A 5 4.54 9.29 25.98
CA SER A 5 4.68 8.62 24.70
C SER A 5 3.31 8.07 24.33
N THR A 6 2.69 8.63 23.31
CA THR A 6 1.47 8.08 22.72
C THR A 6 1.85 6.73 22.12
N VAL A 7 1.29 5.64 22.65
CA VAL A 7 1.44 4.32 22.05
C VAL A 7 0.65 4.35 20.73
N LEU A 8 1.36 4.29 19.61
CA LEU A 8 0.75 4.18 18.29
C LEU A 8 0.57 2.71 17.96
N GLU A 9 -0.66 2.31 17.67
CA GLU A 9 -0.96 0.97 17.16
C GLU A 9 -0.58 0.90 15.69
N VAL A 10 0.30 -0.05 15.35
CA VAL A 10 0.71 -0.33 13.98
C VAL A 10 0.08 -1.64 13.55
N ILE A 11 -0.78 -1.59 12.53
CA ILE A 11 -1.41 -2.78 11.95
C ILE A 11 -0.65 -3.14 10.67
N VAL A 12 -0.18 -4.38 10.59
CA VAL A 12 0.43 -4.94 9.39
C VAL A 12 -0.51 -6.00 8.82
N ASP A 13 -1.01 -5.78 7.61
CA ASP A 13 -1.88 -6.71 6.90
C ASP A 13 -1.59 -6.66 5.39
N ARG A 14 -2.18 -7.56 4.62
CA ARG A 14 -2.13 -7.49 3.16
C ARG A 14 -3.00 -6.35 2.63
N LEU A 15 -2.53 -5.70 1.58
CA LEU A 15 -3.22 -4.61 0.88
C LEU A 15 -4.55 -5.12 0.32
N ARG A 16 -5.64 -4.48 0.73
CA ARG A 16 -6.96 -4.69 0.15
C ARG A 16 -7.10 -3.88 -1.13
N LEU A 17 -7.86 -4.39 -2.09
CA LEU A 17 -8.06 -3.74 -3.38
C LEU A 17 -8.69 -2.33 -3.25
N ASP A 18 -9.61 -2.14 -2.32
CA ASP A 18 -10.24 -0.85 -2.02
C ASP A 18 -9.26 0.20 -1.47
N GLN A 19 -8.16 -0.24 -0.86
CA GLN A 19 -7.08 0.63 -0.36
C GLN A 19 -6.06 1.02 -1.43
N LYS A 20 -6.20 0.55 -2.67
CA LYS A 20 -5.22 0.76 -3.76
C LYS A 20 -4.83 2.22 -3.95
N GLU A 21 -5.80 3.13 -4.01
CA GLU A 21 -5.50 4.55 -4.29
C GLU A 21 -4.73 5.20 -3.13
N HIS A 22 -5.03 4.83 -1.89
CA HIS A 22 -4.27 5.28 -0.72
C HIS A 22 -2.82 4.79 -0.79
N PHE A 23 -2.62 3.52 -1.10
CA PHE A 23 -1.31 2.93 -1.29
C PHE A 23 -0.52 3.63 -2.42
N LEU A 24 -1.14 3.91 -3.56
CA LEU A 24 -0.46 4.58 -4.67
C LEU A 24 -0.11 6.05 -4.36
N ASN A 25 -0.95 6.74 -3.59
CA ASN A 25 -0.70 8.11 -3.16
C ASN A 25 0.49 8.21 -2.20
N LEU A 26 0.79 7.18 -1.40
CA LEU A 26 1.99 7.14 -0.56
C LEU A 26 3.26 7.36 -1.38
N PHE A 27 3.36 6.78 -2.58
CA PHE A 27 4.54 6.96 -3.43
C PHE A 27 4.68 8.38 -3.95
N GLN A 28 3.56 9.07 -4.18
CA GLN A 28 3.58 10.48 -4.54
C GLN A 28 4.04 11.35 -3.36
N GLU A 29 3.53 11.08 -2.15
CA GLU A 29 3.95 11.77 -0.92
C GLU A 29 5.46 11.58 -0.64
N CYS A 30 5.99 10.37 -0.83
CA CYS A 30 7.38 10.06 -0.48
C CYS A 30 8.40 10.36 -1.58
N TYR A 31 8.03 10.21 -2.85
CA TYR A 31 8.99 10.19 -3.97
C TYR A 31 8.61 11.12 -5.14
N GLY A 32 7.47 11.81 -5.05
CA GLY A 32 6.98 12.73 -6.08
C GLY A 32 6.39 12.06 -7.32
N ASP A 33 5.90 12.90 -8.23
CA ASP A 33 5.03 12.48 -9.34
C ASP A 33 5.68 11.49 -10.31
N HIS A 34 6.98 11.62 -10.57
CA HIS A 34 7.67 10.75 -11.53
C HIS A 34 7.65 9.28 -11.09
N ILE A 35 8.04 9.03 -9.83
CA ILE A 35 8.07 7.69 -9.24
C ILE A 35 6.65 7.17 -9.02
N ALA A 36 5.72 8.02 -8.57
CA ALA A 36 4.33 7.64 -8.41
C ALA A 36 3.69 7.15 -9.72
N LYS A 37 3.94 7.86 -10.83
CA LYS A 37 3.43 7.48 -12.16
C LYS A 37 3.98 6.14 -12.64
N GLN A 38 5.28 5.88 -12.43
CA GLN A 38 5.88 4.59 -12.76
C GLN A 38 5.32 3.47 -11.89
N THR A 39 5.16 3.72 -10.59
CA THR A 39 4.62 2.77 -9.62
C THR A 39 3.19 2.38 -9.98
N ARG A 40 2.32 3.35 -10.28
CA ARG A 40 0.93 3.10 -10.72
C ARG A 40 0.89 2.21 -11.96
N ARG A 41 1.68 2.52 -13.00
CA ARG A 41 1.75 1.70 -14.22
C ARG A 41 2.19 0.26 -13.93
N ARG A 42 3.23 0.10 -13.09
CA ARG A 42 3.74 -1.23 -12.72
C ARG A 42 2.71 -2.01 -11.92
N PHE A 43 2.02 -1.36 -10.98
CA PHE A 43 0.95 -1.95 -10.19
C PHE A 43 -0.18 -2.43 -11.10
N GLU A 44 -0.68 -1.56 -11.98
CA GLU A 44 -1.79 -1.89 -12.88
C GLU A 44 -1.44 -3.04 -13.81
N TRP A 45 -0.21 -3.03 -14.35
CA TRP A 45 0.28 -4.13 -15.16
C TRP A 45 0.34 -5.43 -14.35
N GLN A 46 0.97 -5.42 -13.18
CA GLN A 46 1.18 -6.63 -12.37
C GLN A 46 -0.11 -7.31 -11.95
N TYR A 47 -1.14 -6.53 -11.57
CA TYR A 47 -2.33 -7.08 -10.92
C TYR A 47 -3.59 -7.12 -11.80
N PHE A 48 -3.63 -6.39 -12.91
CA PHE A 48 -4.82 -6.37 -13.78
C PHE A 48 -4.54 -6.76 -15.23
N MET A 49 -3.37 -6.41 -15.77
CA MET A 49 -3.09 -6.60 -17.19
C MET A 49 -2.20 -7.82 -17.49
N ASN A 50 -1.33 -8.22 -16.56
CA ASN A 50 -0.39 -9.30 -16.76
C ASN A 50 -1.16 -10.63 -16.94
N PRO A 51 -0.97 -11.34 -18.06
CA PRO A 51 -1.60 -12.65 -18.28
C PRO A 51 -1.07 -13.72 -17.32
N TYR A 52 0.11 -13.50 -16.72
CA TYR A 52 0.73 -14.32 -15.67
C TYR A 52 0.69 -13.63 -14.30
N ARG A 53 -0.28 -12.74 -14.08
CA ARG A 53 -0.44 -12.06 -12.79
C ARG A 53 -0.58 -13.07 -11.66
N SER A 54 -0.11 -12.69 -10.48
CA SER A 54 -0.54 -13.36 -9.26
C SER A 54 -2.06 -13.24 -9.15
N ASP A 55 -2.73 -14.33 -8.75
CA ASP A 55 -4.15 -14.27 -8.45
C ASP A 55 -4.39 -13.20 -7.38
N ILE A 56 -5.33 -12.29 -7.65
CA ILE A 56 -5.97 -11.53 -6.58
C ILE A 56 -6.77 -12.57 -5.82
N GLU A 57 -6.49 -12.73 -4.53
CA GLU A 57 -7.18 -13.74 -3.73
C GLU A 57 -8.69 -13.46 -3.71
N ARG A 58 -9.49 -14.51 -3.41
CA ARG A 58 -10.95 -14.41 -3.39
C ARG A 58 -11.49 -13.36 -2.41
N ASP A 59 -10.66 -12.91 -1.47
CA ASP A 59 -10.96 -11.88 -0.48
C ASP A 59 -10.48 -10.48 -0.89
N GLU A 60 -10.15 -10.27 -2.17
CA GLU A 60 -9.69 -9.00 -2.76
C GLU A 60 -8.39 -8.47 -2.14
N ARG A 61 -7.55 -9.37 -1.60
CA ARG A 61 -6.23 -9.03 -1.09
C ARG A 61 -5.14 -9.27 -2.13
N LEU A 62 -4.18 -8.36 -2.15
CA LEU A 62 -3.02 -8.38 -3.02
C LEU A 62 -1.81 -8.92 -2.25
N ASN A 63 -0.83 -9.48 -2.95
CA ASN A 63 0.44 -9.94 -2.36
C ASN A 63 1.39 -8.76 -2.06
N ILE A 64 0.90 -7.78 -1.32
CA ILE A 64 1.63 -6.62 -0.81
C ILE A 64 1.24 -6.49 0.66
N TYR A 65 2.21 -6.46 1.56
CA TYR A 65 1.98 -6.13 2.96
C TYR A 65 2.06 -4.61 3.15
N VAL A 66 1.13 -4.05 3.90
CA VAL A 66 1.09 -2.63 4.25
C VAL A 66 1.09 -2.47 5.77
N ALA A 67 1.85 -1.48 6.24
CA ALA A 67 1.77 -1.00 7.61
C ALA A 67 0.85 0.21 7.66
N SER A 68 -0.08 0.22 8.61
CA SER A 68 -1.02 1.31 8.81
C SER A 68 -1.08 1.77 10.26
N ILE A 69 -1.29 3.08 10.43
CA ILE A 69 -1.51 3.75 11.72
C ILE A 69 -2.79 4.57 11.55
N ASP A 70 -3.78 4.38 12.42
CA ASP A 70 -5.09 5.05 12.35
C ASP A 70 -5.77 4.93 10.97
N GLY A 71 -5.60 3.79 10.29
CA GLY A 71 -6.13 3.54 8.95
C GLY A 71 -5.34 4.22 7.81
N LYS A 72 -4.31 5.02 8.11
CA LYS A 72 -3.38 5.56 7.12
C LYS A 72 -2.27 4.57 6.80
N ILE A 73 -2.06 4.26 5.52
CA ILE A 73 -0.92 3.45 5.10
C ILE A 73 0.35 4.32 5.19
N VAL A 74 1.32 3.86 5.96
CA VAL A 74 2.59 4.57 6.22
C VAL A 74 3.81 3.84 5.64
N GLY A 75 3.64 2.61 5.18
CA GLY A 75 4.71 1.82 4.59
C GLY A 75 4.19 0.56 3.93
N CYS A 76 5.03 -0.05 3.10
CA CYS A 76 4.68 -1.27 2.38
C CYS A 76 5.90 -2.15 2.07
N MET A 77 5.65 -3.44 1.85
CA MET A 77 6.60 -4.43 1.35
C MET A 77 5.86 -5.36 0.38
N GLY A 78 6.41 -5.61 -0.80
CA GLY A 78 5.82 -6.47 -1.83
C GLY A 78 6.89 -7.03 -2.77
#